data_AF-A0A0B2UNP7-F1
#
_entry.id   AF-A0A0B2UNP7-F1
#
_cell.length_a   1.000
_cell.length_b   1.000
_cell.length_c   1.000
_cell.angle_alpha   90.00
_cell.angle_beta   90.00
_cell.angle_gamma   90.00
#
_symmetry.space_group_name_H-M   'P 1'
#
loop_
_entity.id
_entity.type
_entity.pdbx_description
1 polymer ?
#
loop_
_entity_poly.entity_id
_entity_poly.type
_entity_poly.pdbx_seq_one_letter_code
_entity_poly.pdbx_strand_id
1 'polypeptide(L)'
;MYEVVSGFGSWARYWAVLRRAVVHFWKYPDDEAANRPALAYMDLTKCTDRKIKPAAFEVCSRPHAFSVDLLIPTSSSVVEKKRVLLSADTKDQCVAWIDAINETLDILRG
;
A
#
# COMPACT_ATOMS: atom_id res chain seq x y z
N MET A 1 -2.05 6.24 4.62
CA MET A 1 -2.94 5.51 3.70
C MET A 1 -4.24 6.28 3.57
N TYR A 2 -4.72 6.49 2.36
CA TYR A 2 -6.02 7.12 2.13
C TYR A 2 -7.15 6.15 2.43
N GLU A 3 -8.22 6.67 3.01
CA GLU A 3 -9.44 5.94 3.34
C GLU A 3 -10.65 6.84 3.18
N VAL A 4 -11.83 6.25 3.00
CA VAL A 4 -13.10 6.98 2.99
C VAL A 4 -13.81 6.68 4.30
N VAL A 5 -13.97 7.70 5.14
CA VAL A 5 -14.62 7.61 6.45
C VAL A 5 -15.89 8.44 6.40
N SER A 6 -17.04 7.80 6.59
CA SER A 6 -18.36 8.46 6.54
C SER A 6 -18.62 9.26 5.26
N GLY A 7 -18.10 8.79 4.12
CA GLY A 7 -18.22 9.45 2.82
C GLY A 7 -17.18 10.55 2.55
N PHE A 8 -16.30 10.85 3.49
CA PHE A 8 -15.24 11.85 3.34
C PHE A 8 -13.86 11.20 3.18
N GLY A 9 -13.03 11.78 2.32
CA GLY A 9 -11.64 11.36 2.17
C GLY A 9 -10.82 11.72 3.41
N SER A 10 -10.12 10.74 3.97
CA SER A 10 -9.26 10.87 5.14
C SER A 10 -7.92 10.18 4.91
N TRP A 11 -6.91 10.56 5.69
CA TRP A 11 -5.59 9.95 5.68
C TRP A 11 -5.25 9.42 7.06
N ALA A 12 -5.12 8.10 7.17
CA ALA A 12 -4.62 7.44 8.37
C ALA A 12 -3.11 7.18 8.27
N ARG A 13 -2.39 7.48 9.35
CA ARG A 13 -0.97 7.18 9.49
C ARG A 13 -0.79 5.78 10.07
N TYR A 14 0.11 5.02 9.47
CA TYR A 14 0.43 3.65 9.89
C TYR A 14 1.94 3.46 9.97
N TRP A 15 2.35 2.54 10.84
CA TRP A 15 3.63 1.86 10.75
C TRP A 15 3.50 0.75 9.70
N ALA A 16 4.29 0.82 8.63
CA ALA A 16 4.21 -0.09 7.50
C ALA A 16 5.51 -0.89 7.36
N VAL A 17 5.41 -2.21 7.15
CA VAL A 17 6.58 -3.07 6.96
C VAL A 17 6.31 -4.06 5.83
N LEU A 18 7.23 -4.11 4.87
CA LEU A 18 7.23 -5.07 3.77
C LEU A 18 7.95 -6.35 4.19
N ARG A 19 7.24 -7.49 4.18
CA ARG A 19 7.81 -8.82 4.48
C ARG A 19 7.18 -9.86 3.56
N ARG A 20 8.02 -10.67 2.89
CA ARG A 20 7.56 -11.80 2.04
C ARG A 20 6.46 -11.41 1.05
N ALA A 21 6.67 -10.29 0.34
CA ALA A 21 5.71 -9.73 -0.61
C ALA A 21 4.35 -9.26 -0.05
N VAL A 22 4.26 -9.07 1.26
CA VAL A 22 3.09 -8.47 1.91
C VAL A 22 3.53 -7.21 2.66
N VAL A 23 2.82 -6.10 2.46
CA VAL A 23 2.99 -4.91 3.29
C VAL A 23 1.99 -4.99 4.44
N HIS A 24 2.49 -5.06 5.66
CA HIS A 24 1.70 -5.08 6.88
C HIS A 24 1.61 -3.69 7.49
N PHE A 25 0.45 -3.34 8.05
CA PHE A 25 0.19 -2.04 8.64
C PHE A 25 -0.24 -2.17 10.10
N TRP A 26 0.44 -1.45 10.99
CA TRP A 26 0.09 -1.27 12.40
C TRP A 26 -0.13 0.20 12.72
N LYS A 27 -0.71 0.48 13.88
CA LYS A 27 -0.83 1.87 14.35
C LYS A 27 0.54 2.40 14.79
N TYR A 28 1.31 1.57 15.49
CA TYR A 28 2.61 1.95 16.04
C TYR A 28 3.67 0.85 15.82
N PRO A 29 4.97 1.20 15.80
CA PRO A 29 6.06 0.22 15.76
C PRO A 29 6.03 -0.77 16.92
N ASP A 30 5.63 -0.31 18.11
CA ASP A 30 5.55 -1.15 19.32
C ASP A 30 4.52 -2.28 19.18
N ASP A 31 3.46 -2.07 18.39
CA ASP A 31 2.48 -3.13 18.12
C ASP A 31 3.12 -4.26 17.30
N GLU A 32 3.95 -3.93 16.32
CA GLU A 32 4.72 -4.92 15.57
C GLU A 32 5.74 -5.61 16.47
N ALA A 33 6.49 -4.85 17.27
CA ALA A 33 7.52 -5.39 18.17
C ALA A 33 6.93 -6.33 19.22
N ALA A 34 5.69 -6.07 19.66
CA ALA A 34 4.94 -6.92 20.57
C ALA A 34 4.21 -8.10 19.88
N ASN A 35 4.46 -8.34 18.59
CA ASN A 35 3.79 -9.36 17.77
C ASN A 35 2.25 -9.25 17.77
N ARG A 36 1.71 -8.04 17.88
CA ARG A 36 0.27 -7.83 17.72
C ARG A 36 -0.14 -8.04 16.26
N PRO A 37 -1.37 -8.51 16.00
CA PRO A 37 -1.86 -8.65 14.64
C PRO A 37 -1.85 -7.30 13.92
N ALA A 38 -1.44 -7.31 12.65
CA ALA A 38 -1.53 -6.13 11.79
C ALA A 38 -3.00 -5.70 11.63
N LEU A 39 -3.23 -4.39 11.58
CA LEU A 39 -4.56 -3.81 11.36
C LEU A 39 -5.02 -4.00 9.92
N ALA A 40 -4.08 -3.99 8.98
CA ALA A 40 -4.32 -4.24 7.57
C ALA A 40 -3.08 -4.87 6.93
N TYR A 41 -3.28 -5.47 5.77
CA TYR A 41 -2.21 -5.97 4.92
C TYR A 41 -2.52 -5.73 3.45
N MET A 42 -1.47 -5.63 2.65
CA MET A 42 -1.51 -5.49 1.20
C MET A 42 -0.63 -6.57 0.57
N ASP A 43 -1.26 -7.58 -0.02
CA ASP A 43 -0.60 -8.70 -0.68
C ASP A 43 -0.19 -8.30 -2.12
N LEU A 44 1.12 -8.18 -2.36
CA LEU A 44 1.67 -7.77 -3.65
C LEU A 44 1.51 -8.84 -4.74
N THR A 45 1.22 -10.10 -4.39
CA THR A 45 0.86 -11.12 -5.39
C THR A 45 -0.43 -10.79 -6.13
N LYS A 46 -1.25 -9.91 -5.55
CA LYS A 46 -2.49 -9.41 -6.14
C LYS A 46 -2.31 -8.11 -6.91
N CYS A 47 -1.09 -7.57 -6.97
CA CYS A 47 -0.81 -6.32 -7.65
C CYS A 47 -0.91 -6.46 -9.17
N THR A 48 -1.65 -5.54 -9.78
CA THR A 48 -1.89 -5.46 -11.23
C THR A 48 -0.98 -4.46 -11.94
N ASP A 49 -0.36 -3.55 -11.20
CA ASP A 49 0.54 -2.56 -11.78
C ASP A 49 1.81 -3.24 -12.29
N ARG A 50 2.21 -2.95 -13.53
CA ARG A 50 3.51 -3.41 -14.05
C ARG A 50 4.68 -2.85 -13.25
N LYS A 51 4.58 -1.58 -12.86
CA LYS A 51 5.56 -0.88 -12.05
C LYS A 51 4.85 0.22 -11.25
N ILE A 52 5.11 0.28 -9.95
CA ILE A 52 4.65 1.34 -9.06
C ILE A 52 5.40 2.63 -9.40
N LYS A 53 4.66 3.74 -9.42
CA LYS A 53 5.15 5.08 -9.72
C LYS A 53 4.57 6.07 -8.73
N PRO A 54 5.19 7.25 -8.56
CA PRO A 54 4.58 8.35 -7.82
C PRO A 54 3.18 8.66 -8.39
N ALA A 55 2.23 8.97 -7.51
CA ALA A 55 0.90 9.37 -7.90
C ALA A 55 0.98 10.73 -8.61
N ALA A 56 0.31 10.85 -9.75
CA ALA A 56 0.15 12.14 -10.41
C ALA A 56 -0.65 13.11 -9.52
N PHE A 57 -0.34 14.41 -9.60
CA PHE A 57 -1.01 15.43 -8.79
C PHE A 57 -2.53 15.43 -8.97
N GLU A 58 -3.01 15.14 -10.19
CA GLU A 58 -4.42 15.01 -10.52
C GLU A 58 -5.11 13.83 -9.82
N VAL A 59 -4.35 12.78 -9.50
CA VAL A 59 -4.83 11.60 -8.76
C VAL A 59 -4.75 11.83 -7.27
N CYS A 60 -3.69 12.49 -6.80
CA CYS A 60 -3.47 12.79 -5.41
C CYS A 60 -2.67 14.08 -5.23
N SER A 61 -3.26 15.06 -4.57
CA SER A 61 -2.59 16.31 -4.21
C SER A 61 -1.62 16.16 -3.02
N ARG A 62 -1.65 15.03 -2.31
CA ARG A 62 -0.77 14.80 -1.15
C ARG A 62 0.67 14.56 -1.64
N PRO A 63 1.67 15.25 -1.07
CA PRO A 63 3.05 15.03 -1.47
C PRO A 63 3.50 13.61 -1.18
N HIS A 64 4.51 13.16 -1.94
CA HIS A 64 5.18 11.87 -1.73
C HIS A 64 4.21 10.68 -1.77
N ALA A 65 3.13 10.81 -2.54
CA ALA A 65 2.13 9.79 -2.70
C ALA A 65 2.46 8.83 -3.85
N PHE A 66 2.00 7.59 -3.73
CA PHE A 66 2.00 6.57 -4.77
C PHE A 66 0.79 5.66 -4.59
N SER A 67 0.39 4.98 -5.66
CA SER A 67 -0.77 4.07 -5.65
C SER A 67 -0.37 2.66 -6.02
N VAL A 68 -1.10 1.69 -5.46
CA VAL A 68 -0.98 0.27 -5.79
C VAL A 68 -2.39 -0.25 -6.09
N ASP A 69 -2.57 -0.81 -7.29
CA ASP A 69 -3.80 -1.41 -7.75
C ASP A 69 -3.78 -2.92 -7.54
N LEU A 70 -4.72 -3.42 -6.73
CA LEU A 70 -4.81 -4.82 -6.30
C LEU A 70 -6.09 -5.47 -6.80
N LEU A 71 -6.02 -6.77 -7.10
CA LEU A 71 -7.19 -7.62 -7.29
C LEU A 71 -7.63 -8.21 -5.95
N ILE A 72 -8.81 -7.83 -5.47
CA ILE A 72 -9.37 -8.33 -4.23
C ILE A 72 -10.53 -9.27 -4.58
N PRO A 73 -10.46 -10.54 -4.15
CA PRO A 73 -11.59 -11.44 -4.26
C PRO A 73 -12.76 -10.89 -3.43
N THR A 74 -13.92 -10.75 -4.07
CA THR A 74 -15.20 -10.52 -3.40
C THR A 74 -15.99 -11.83 -3.38
N SER A 75 -17.20 -11.85 -2.81
CA SER A 75 -17.94 -13.10 -2.66
C SER A 75 -18.23 -13.82 -4.00
N SER A 76 -18.19 -15.15 -3.91
CA SER A 76 -18.59 -16.21 -4.86
C SER A 76 -18.07 -16.25 -6.30
N SER A 77 -17.38 -15.23 -6.84
CA SER A 77 -16.68 -15.30 -8.16
C SER A 77 -16.18 -13.96 -8.70
N VAL A 78 -16.52 -12.85 -8.06
CA VAL A 78 -16.18 -11.51 -8.59
C VAL A 78 -14.86 -11.04 -8.00
N VAL A 79 -13.96 -10.58 -8.87
CA VAL A 79 -12.70 -9.95 -8.46
C VAL A 79 -12.83 -8.46 -8.71
N GLU A 80 -12.65 -7.66 -7.66
CA GLU A 80 -12.68 -6.20 -7.75
C GLU A 80 -11.26 -5.65 -7.82
N LYS A 81 -11.06 -4.63 -8.66
CA LYS A 81 -9.81 -3.87 -8.67
C LYS A 81 -9.90 -2.74 -7.65
N LYS A 82 -9.10 -2.81 -6.58
CA LYS A 82 -9.02 -1.78 -5.54
C LYS A 82 -7.70 -1.02 -5.64
N ARG A 83 -7.78 0.32 -5.65
CA ARG A 83 -6.61 1.20 -5.56
C ARG A 83 -6.31 1.54 -4.10
N VAL A 84 -5.10 1.24 -3.66
CA VAL A 84 -4.56 1.67 -2.37
C VAL A 84 -3.67 2.89 -2.61
N LEU A 85 -3.91 3.98 -1.89
CA LEU A 85 -3.13 5.20 -2.00
C LEU A 85 -2.32 5.43 -0.72
N LEU A 86 -1.01 5.50 -0.87
CA LEU A 86 -0.03 5.63 0.20
C LEU A 86 0.73 6.94 0.02
N SER A 87 1.21 7.50 1.11
CA SER A 87 2.02 8.72 1.10
C SER A 87 3.03 8.60 2.23
N ALA A 88 4.30 8.78 1.89
CA ALA A 88 5.41 8.77 2.84
C ALA A 88 5.63 10.17 3.43
N ASP A 89 6.40 10.24 4.53
CA ASP A 89 6.68 11.53 5.16
C ASP A 89 7.73 12.34 4.40
N THR A 90 8.65 11.65 3.73
CA THR A 90 9.69 12.29 2.92
C THR A 90 9.72 11.74 1.50
N LYS A 91 10.31 12.52 0.59
CA LYS A 91 10.56 12.10 -0.79
C LYS A 91 11.41 10.82 -0.85
N ASP A 92 12.46 10.75 -0.05
CA ASP A 92 13.40 9.61 -0.07
C ASP A 92 12.73 8.34 0.44
N GLN A 93 11.89 8.43 1.47
CA GLN A 93 11.07 7.30 1.90
C GLN A 93 10.09 6.85 0.82
N CYS A 94 9.46 7.79 0.10
CA CYS A 94 8.57 7.44 -1.01
C CYS A 94 9.31 6.69 -2.11
N VAL A 95 10.48 7.19 -2.52
CA VAL A 95 11.33 6.52 -3.53
C VAL A 95 11.74 5.13 -3.04
N ALA A 96 12.24 5.00 -1.80
CA ALA A 96 12.62 3.71 -1.23
C ALA A 96 11.46 2.71 -1.18
N TRP A 97 10.24 3.16 -0.84
CA TRP A 97 9.05 2.31 -0.86
C TRP A 97 8.67 1.86 -2.27
N ILE A 98 8.71 2.77 -3.25
CA ILE A 98 8.43 2.45 -4.64
C ILE A 98 9.43 1.43 -5.17
N ASP A 99 10.72 1.63 -4.90
CA ASP A 99 11.79 0.74 -5.36
C ASP A 99 11.68 -0.64 -4.70
N ALA A 100 11.52 -0.72 -3.38
CA ALA A 100 11.37 -1.99 -2.67
C ALA A 100 10.14 -2.78 -3.12
N ILE A 101 9.02 -2.10 -3.39
CA ILE A 101 7.82 -2.77 -3.92
C ILE A 101 8.07 -3.25 -5.36
N ASN A 102 8.70 -2.43 -6.21
CA ASN A 102 8.99 -2.81 -7.59
C ASN A 102 9.95 -4.01 -7.68
N GLU A 103 11.03 -4.01 -6.90
CA GLU A 103 11.95 -5.14 -6.79
C GLU A 103 11.20 -6.42 -6.37
N THR A 104 10.28 -6.29 -5.41
CA THR A 104 9.45 -7.42 -4.98
C THR A 104 8.51 -7.91 -6.09
N LEU A 105 7.91 -7.00 -6.86
CA LEU A 105 7.06 -7.36 -7.99
C LEU A 105 7.84 -8.03 -9.12
N ASP A 106 9.07 -7.59 -9.39
CA ASP A 106 9.95 -8.21 -10.37
C ASP A 106 10.28 -9.64 -9.95
N ILE A 107 10.64 -9.87 -8.68
CA ILE A 107 10.86 -11.22 -8.12
C ILE A 107 9.62 -12.11 -8.24
N LEU A 108 8.43 -11.58 -7.94
CA LEU A 108 7.18 -12.34 -8.03
C LEU A 108 6.80 -12.74 -9.46
N ARG A 109 7.26 -11.99 -10.46
CA ARG A 109 6.85 -12.15 -11.85
C ARG A 109 7.84 -12.93 -12.71
N GLY A 110 9.11 -13.03 -12.28
CA GLY A 110 10.15 -13.82 -12.93
C GLY A 110 10.70 -13.14 -14.18
#